data_AF-A0A4S8KNA7-F1
#
_entry.id   AF-A0A4S8KNA7-F1
#
_cell.length_a   1.000
_cell.length_b   1.000
_cell.length_c   1.000
_cell.angle_alpha   90.00
_cell.angle_beta   90.00
_cell.angle_gamma   90.00
#
_symmetry.space_group_name_H-M   'P 1'
#
loop_
_entity.id
_entity.type
_entity.pdbx_description
1 polymer ?
#
loop_
_entity_poly.entity_id
_entity_poly.type
_entity_poly.pdbx_seq_one_letter_code
_entity_poly.pdbx_strand_id
1 'polypeptide(L)'
;MRRLEFLNDLIFDMVDEDPGKRPAMTEVFERFTQIESKLSWWKLRTRPVYRTETSSKITFWRDIKHVIWTMGLILRRIPAVPPRQ
;
A
#
# COMPACT_ATOMS: atom_id res chain seq x y z
N MET A 1 -10.00 -5.46 0.23
CA MET A 1 -8.59 -5.76 -0.10
C MET A 1 -7.81 -5.89 1.21
N ARG A 2 -7.53 -7.11 1.69
CA ARG A 2 -7.04 -7.33 3.06
C ARG A 2 -5.67 -6.70 3.38
N ARG A 3 -4.87 -6.39 2.35
CA ARG A 3 -3.52 -5.82 2.53
C ARG A 3 -3.51 -4.31 2.75
N LEU A 4 -4.61 -3.60 2.47
CA LEU A 4 -4.73 -2.15 2.52
C LEU A 4 -5.64 -1.65 3.66
N GLU A 5 -6.02 -2.52 4.59
CA GLU A 5 -6.95 -2.19 5.68
C GLU A 5 -6.43 -1.10 6.60
N PHE A 6 -5.11 -0.93 6.69
CA PHE A 6 -4.46 0.14 7.47
C PHE A 6 -4.76 1.56 6.94
N LEU A 7 -5.27 1.69 5.71
CA LEU A 7 -5.70 2.96 5.14
C LEU A 7 -7.17 3.25 5.39
N ASN A 8 -7.97 2.27 5.83
CA ASN A 8 -9.42 2.42 5.90
C ASN A 8 -9.83 3.57 6.81
N ASP A 9 -9.21 3.70 7.98
CA ASP A 9 -9.53 4.77 8.93
C ASP A 9 -9.27 6.16 8.32
N LEU A 10 -8.13 6.33 7.65
CA LEU A 10 -7.79 7.58 6.98
C LEU A 10 -8.72 7.88 5.80
N ILE A 11 -9.06 6.86 4.99
CA ILE A 11 -9.98 7.01 3.85
C ILE A 11 -11.39 7.34 4.33
N PHE A 12 -11.83 6.75 5.44
CA PHE A 12 -13.15 7.02 6.01
C PHE A 12 -13.30 8.50 6.36
N ASP A 13 -12.29 9.08 7.03
CA ASP A 13 -12.26 10.51 7.36
C ASP A 13 -12.22 11.39 6.09
N MET A 14 -11.51 10.95 5.04
CA MET A 14 -11.41 11.70 3.77
C MET A 14 -12.69 11.68 2.93
N VAL A 15 -13.52 10.63 3.06
CA VAL A 15 -14.72 10.41 2.25
C VAL A 15 -15.99 10.71 3.06
N ASP A 16 -15.89 11.51 4.11
CA ASP A 16 -17.06 11.99 4.86
C ASP A 16 -18.05 12.69 3.90
N GLU A 17 -19.34 12.41 4.08
CA GLU A 17 -20.41 13.04 3.29
C GLU A 17 -20.46 14.55 3.52
N ASP A 18 -20.12 14.98 4.74
CA ASP A 18 -20.00 16.39 5.08
C ASP A 18 -18.63 16.93 4.67
N PRO A 19 -18.55 17.81 3.66
CA PRO A 19 -17.27 18.37 3.22
C PRO A 19 -16.57 19.18 4.33
N GLY A 20 -17.30 19.69 5.32
CA GLY A 20 -16.71 20.43 6.45
C GLY A 20 -15.97 19.55 7.46
N LYS A 21 -16.25 18.24 7.48
CA LYS A 21 -15.58 17.26 8.34
C LYS A 21 -14.38 16.60 7.69
N ARG A 22 -14.20 16.78 6.38
CA ARG A 22 -13.05 16.22 5.67
C ARG A 22 -11.77 16.91 6.15
N PRO A 23 -10.75 16.12 6.54
CA PRO A 23 -9.47 16.67 6.98
C PRO A 23 -8.78 17.40 5.83
N ALA A 24 -7.99 18.42 6.17
CA ALA A 24 -7.18 19.13 5.19
C ALA A 24 -6.10 18.21 4.59
N MET A 25 -5.70 18.46 3.35
CA MET A 25 -4.71 17.62 2.67
C MET A 25 -3.36 17.55 3.41
N THR A 26 -2.99 18.62 4.12
CA THR A 26 -1.79 18.66 4.97
C THR A 26 -1.90 17.68 6.14
N GLU A 27 -3.06 17.66 6.82
CA GLU A 27 -3.35 16.74 7.92
C GLU A 27 -3.39 15.28 7.43
N VAL A 28 -4.03 15.04 6.28
CA VAL A 28 -4.05 13.72 5.63
C VAL A 28 -2.63 13.24 5.36
N PHE A 29 -1.78 14.11 4.82
CA PHE A 29 -0.39 13.77 4.52
C PHE A 29 0.39 13.43 5.79
N GLU A 30 0.25 14.22 6.85
CA GLU A 30 0.87 13.93 8.15
C GLU A 30 0.42 12.59 8.71
N ARG A 31 -0.90 12.33 8.75
CA ARG A 31 -1.45 11.04 9.22
C ARG A 31 -0.97 9.87 8.36
N PHE A 32 -0.93 10.04 7.04
CA PHE A 32 -0.40 9.05 6.12
C PHE A 32 1.08 8.74 6.40
N THR A 33 1.93 9.76 6.58
CA THR A 33 3.36 9.55 6.86
C THR A 33 3.60 8.85 8.18
N GLN A 34 2.78 9.11 9.21
CA GLN A 34 2.83 8.39 10.47
C GLN A 34 2.46 6.92 10.29
N ILE A 35 1.42 6.63 9.51
CA ILE A 35 1.01 5.26 9.20
C ILE A 35 2.13 4.56 8.41
N GLU A 36 2.63 5.18 7.34
CA GLU A 36 3.72 4.66 6.50
C GLU A 36 4.97 4.31 7.33
N SER A 37 5.35 5.17 8.28
CA SER A 37 6.52 4.94 9.14
C SER A 37 6.42 3.69 10.02
N LYS A 38 5.19 3.27 10.34
CA LYS A 38 4.92 2.08 11.15
C LYS A 38 4.85 0.80 10.30
N LEU A 39 4.82 0.91 8.98
CA LEU A 39 4.78 -0.25 8.09
C LEU A 39 6.16 -0.89 7.97
N SER A 40 6.17 -2.23 7.94
CA SER A 40 7.36 -2.97 7.55
C SER A 40 7.75 -2.66 6.11
N TRP A 41 9.05 -2.53 5.87
CA TRP A 41 9.65 -2.39 4.54
C TRP A 41 9.20 -3.48 3.54
N TRP A 42 8.86 -4.67 4.05
CA TRP A 42 8.26 -5.75 3.26
C TRP A 42 6.79 -5.53 2.95
N LYS A 43 6.01 -4.93 3.87
CA LYS A 43 4.57 -4.65 3.69
C LYS A 43 4.35 -3.72 2.50
N LEU A 44 5.19 -2.71 2.34
CA LEU A 44 5.18 -1.77 1.21
C LEU A 44 5.46 -2.44 -0.15
N ARG A 45 6.09 -3.61 -0.15
CA ARG A 45 6.39 -4.41 -1.36
C ARG A 45 5.36 -5.51 -1.61
N THR A 46 4.35 -5.65 -0.77
CA THR A 46 3.35 -6.72 -0.94
C THR A 46 2.46 -6.44 -2.14
N ARG A 47 2.18 -7.49 -2.90
CA ARG A 47 1.30 -7.43 -4.07
C ARG A 47 -0.17 -7.25 -3.65
N PRO A 48 -0.91 -6.27 -4.20
CA PRO A 48 -2.36 -6.22 -4.06
C PRO A 48 -2.98 -7.42 -4.79
N VAL A 49 -3.83 -8.19 -4.10
CA VAL A 49 -4.57 -9.30 -4.70
C VAL A 49 -5.93 -8.79 -5.15
N TYR A 50 -6.24 -8.94 -6.44
CA TYR A 50 -7.54 -8.55 -6.99
C TYR A 50 -8.61 -9.59 -6.66
N ARG A 51 -9.85 -9.12 -6.46
CA ARG A 51 -11.01 -9.97 -6.14
C ARG A 51 -11.33 -11.00 -7.24
N THR A 52 -10.88 -10.75 -8.48
CA THR A 52 -11.08 -11.59 -9.66
C THR A 52 -10.01 -12.66 -9.86
N GLU A 53 -9.01 -12.75 -8.97
CA GLU A 53 -7.98 -13.79 -9.01
C GLU A 53 -8.51 -15.12 -8.45
N THR A 54 -9.49 -15.71 -9.15
CA THR A 54 -10.17 -16.95 -8.73
C THR A 54 -9.36 -18.20 -9.08
N SER A 55 -8.42 -18.12 -10.02
CA SER A 55 -7.65 -19.27 -10.48
C SER A 55 -6.34 -19.42 -9.69
N SER A 56 -6.32 -20.35 -8.74
CA SER A 56 -5.22 -20.56 -7.78
C SER A 56 -3.85 -20.77 -8.43
N LYS A 57 -3.78 -21.46 -9.58
CA LYS A 57 -2.52 -21.71 -10.31
C LYS A 57 -1.94 -20.43 -10.90
N ILE A 58 -2.76 -19.56 -11.48
CA ILE A 58 -2.32 -18.29 -12.08
C ILE A 58 -1.81 -17.35 -11.00
N THR A 59 -2.52 -17.26 -9.87
CA THR A 59 -2.13 -16.44 -8.72
C THR A 59 -0.77 -16.86 -8.17
N PHE A 60 -0.53 -18.16 -8.02
CA PHE A 60 0.75 -18.69 -7.53
C PHE A 60 1.94 -18.29 -8.42
N TRP A 61 1.83 -18.45 -9.74
CA TRP A 61 2.88 -18.02 -10.67
C TRP A 61 3.14 -16.52 -10.63
N ARG A 62 2.09 -15.72 -10.46
CA ARG A 62 2.21 -14.25 -10.33
C ARG A 62 2.90 -13.86 -9.01
N ASP A 63 2.61 -14.57 -7.93
CA ASP A 63 3.24 -14.33 -6.63
C ASP A 63 4.74 -14.69 -6.68
N ILE A 64 5.13 -15.81 -7.30
CA ILE A 64 6.54 -16.15 -7.51
C ILE A 64 7.24 -15.08 -8.36
N LYS A 65 6.66 -14.70 -9.50
CA LYS A 65 7.24 -13.66 -10.37
C LYS A 65 7.39 -12.34 -9.63
N HIS A 66 6.42 -11.98 -8.79
CA HIS A 66 6.46 -10.78 -7.96
C HIS A 66 7.60 -10.83 -6.94
N VAL A 67 7.80 -11.96 -6.25
CA VAL A 67 8.91 -12.14 -5.30
C VAL A 67 10.25 -12.02 -6.01
N ILE A 68 10.43 -12.67 -7.16
CA ILE A 68 11.69 -12.60 -7.93
C ILE A 68 11.99 -11.16 -8.36
N TRP A 69 11.01 -10.45 -8.91
CA TRP A 69 11.18 -9.06 -9.32
C TRP A 69 11.49 -8.15 -8.12
N THR A 70 10.78 -8.34 -7.01
CA THR A 70 10.99 -7.59 -5.77
C THR A 70 12.39 -7.82 -5.22
N MET A 71 12.89 -9.05 -5.23
CA MET A 71 14.28 -9.37 -4.85
C MET A 71 15.28 -8.63 -5.74
N GLY A 72 15.03 -8.55 -7.05
CA GLY A 72 15.85 -7.76 -7.98
C GLY A 72 15.91 -6.27 -7.61
N LEU A 73 14.79 -5.67 -7.22
CA LEU A 73 14.75 -4.27 -6.75
C LEU A 73 15.51 -4.08 -5.43
N ILE A 74 15.39 -5.03 -4.51
CA ILE A 74 16.10 -5.03 -3.23
C ILE A 74 17.61 -5.10 -3.45
N LEU A 75 18.08 -6.00 -4.32
CA LEU A 75 19.49 -6.13 -4.67
C LEU A 75 20.05 -4.85 -5.30
N ARG A 76 19.24 -4.15 -6.10
CA ARG A 76 19.59 -2.84 -6.69
C ARG A 76 19.49 -1.67 -5.70
N ARG A 77 19.13 -1.92 -4.43
CA ARG A 77 18.90 -0.91 -3.39
C ARG A 77 17.88 0.16 -3.78
N ILE A 78 16.92 -0.20 -4.64
CA ILE A 78 15.82 0.70 -5.01
C ILE A 78 14.81 0.70 -3.85
N PRO A 79 14.51 1.86 -3.25
CA PRO A 79 13.53 1.94 -2.17
C PRO A 79 12.12 1.61 -2.69
N ALA A 80 11.25 1.10 -1.83
CA ALA A 80 9.88 0.73 -2.25
C ALA A 80 9.04 1.96 -2.58
N VAL A 81 9.27 3.04 -1.84
CA VAL A 81 8.64 4.34 -2.04
C VAL A 81 9.75 5.30 -2.43
N PRO A 82 9.56 6.14 -3.47
CA PRO A 82 10.54 7.15 -3.81
C PRO A 82 10.81 8.06 -2.60
N PRO A 83 12.05 8.55 -2.43
CA PRO A 83 12.32 9.52 -1.37
C PRO A 83 11.42 10.75 -1.55
N ARG A 84 10.83 11.21 -0.44
CA ARG A 84 9.97 12.40 -0.43
C ARG A 84 10.80 13.62 -0.87
N GLN A 85 10.28 14.38 -1.84
CA GLN A 85 10.84 15.66 -2.29
C GLN A 85 10.31 16.82 -1.45
#